data_AF-A0A9X2PI81-F1
#
_entry.id   AF-A0A9X2PI81-F1
#
_cell.length_a   1.000
_cell.length_b   1.000
_cell.length_c   1.000
_cell.angle_alpha   90.00
_cell.angle_beta   90.00
_cell.angle_gamma   90.00
#
_symmetry.space_group_name_H-M   'P 1'
#
loop_
_entity.id
_entity.type
_entity.pdbx_description
1 polymer ?
#
loop_
_entity_poly.entity_id
_entity_poly.type
_entity_poly.pdbx_seq_one_letter_code
_entity_poly.pdbx_strand_id
1 'polypeptide(L)'
;MPAATPAPLPRGDLRGDGWLRTRTMGSSTASYAIEPGAGPVLAGVLRAETFTMLAARGTSPAFLVLESGRPVPIRIGELDRDCLHFDVARALLEGGDGRADGFG
;
A
#
# COMPACT_ATOMS: atom_id res chain seq x y z
N MET A 1 35.71 14.51 1.54
CA MET A 1 34.48 13.97 2.13
C MET A 1 33.67 13.38 0.99
N PRO A 2 33.63 12.05 0.77
CA PRO A 2 32.77 11.49 -0.26
C PRO A 2 31.30 11.64 0.18
N ALA A 3 30.47 12.14 -0.72
CA ALA A 3 29.02 12.24 -0.54
C ALA A 3 28.46 10.85 -0.20
N ALA A 4 27.70 10.75 0.89
CA ALA A 4 27.03 9.52 1.27
C ALA A 4 26.12 9.08 0.12
N THR A 5 26.52 8.03 -0.60
CA THR A 5 25.66 7.37 -1.57
C THR A 5 24.41 6.90 -0.84
N PRO A 6 23.19 7.29 -1.26
CA PRO A 6 21.98 6.78 -0.64
C PRO A 6 21.98 5.26 -0.78
N ALA A 7 21.89 4.56 0.35
CA ALA A 7 21.91 3.11 0.39
C ALA A 7 20.77 2.56 -0.50
N PRO A 8 21.02 1.54 -1.34
CA PRO A 8 19.95 0.87 -2.06
C PRO A 8 18.95 0.33 -1.05
N LEU A 9 17.65 0.57 -1.29
CA LEU A 9 16.56 0.05 -0.46
C LEU A 9 16.84 -1.44 -0.14
N PRO A 10 16.76 -1.86 1.13
CA PRO A 10 17.02 -3.25 1.49
C PRO A 10 16.08 -4.13 0.65
N ARG A 11 16.59 -5.24 0.10
CA ARG A 11 15.80 -6.31 -0.54
C ARG A 11 14.82 -7.00 0.44
N GLY A 12 14.64 -6.45 1.64
CA GLY A 12 13.77 -6.94 2.68
C GLY A 12 12.40 -6.30 2.56
N ASP A 13 11.40 -7.08 2.91
CA ASP A 13 9.99 -6.74 3.03
C ASP A 13 9.71 -5.25 3.27
N LEU A 14 8.84 -4.66 2.45
CA LEU A 14 8.35 -3.29 2.63
C LEU A 14 7.23 -3.34 3.67
N ARG A 15 7.59 -3.22 4.94
CA ARG A 15 6.65 -3.23 6.07
C ARG A 15 6.55 -1.86 6.70
N GLY A 16 5.34 -1.47 7.10
CA GLY A 16 5.11 -0.21 7.78
C GLY A 16 3.65 -0.03 8.16
N ASP A 17 3.38 1.10 8.80
CA ASP A 17 2.04 1.53 9.13
C ASP A 17 1.54 2.55 8.11
N GLY A 18 0.23 2.67 7.94
CA GLY A 18 -0.34 3.56 6.95
C GLY A 18 -1.83 3.71 7.15
N TRP A 19 -2.53 4.14 6.11
CA TRP A 19 -3.97 4.26 6.15
C TRP A 19 -4.60 3.57 4.95
N LEU A 20 -5.55 2.67 5.21
CA LEU A 20 -6.42 2.14 4.19
C LEU A 20 -7.56 3.14 3.96
N ARG A 21 -7.61 3.70 2.74
CA ARG A 21 -8.67 4.59 2.28
C ARG A 21 -9.58 3.88 1.29
N THR A 22 -10.87 3.96 1.57
CA THR A 22 -11.94 3.46 0.69
C THR A 22 -12.87 4.61 0.31
N ARG A 23 -13.59 4.48 -0.81
CA ARG A 23 -14.56 5.52 -1.22
C ARG A 23 -15.76 5.65 -0.27
N THR A 24 -16.09 4.61 0.48
CA THR A 24 -17.33 4.48 1.26
C THR A 24 -17.15 4.68 2.76
N MET A 25 -16.01 4.28 3.34
CA MET A 25 -15.88 4.15 4.82
C MET A 25 -14.81 5.04 5.47
N GLY A 26 -14.26 6.02 4.75
CA GLY A 26 -13.23 6.91 5.30
C GLY A 26 -11.83 6.29 5.30
N SER A 27 -10.93 6.86 6.11
CA SER A 27 -9.53 6.43 6.25
C SER A 27 -9.36 5.72 7.59
N SER A 28 -8.82 4.51 7.60
CA SER A 28 -8.50 3.78 8.84
C SER A 28 -7.03 3.40 8.87
N THR A 29 -6.43 3.36 10.04
CA THR A 29 -5.04 2.93 10.20
C THR A 29 -4.89 1.46 9.78
N ALA A 30 -3.87 1.18 9.00
CA ALA A 30 -3.58 -0.15 8.47
C ALA A 30 -2.08 -0.40 8.49
N SER A 31 -1.66 -1.51 9.08
CA SER A 31 -0.28 -2.00 8.96
C SER A 31 -0.17 -2.83 7.69
N TYR A 32 0.85 -2.59 6.86
CA TYR A 32 1.07 -3.32 5.62
C TYR A 32 2.44 -4.01 5.61
N ALA A 33 2.52 -5.11 4.87
CA ALA A 33 3.75 -5.81 4.57
C ALA A 33 3.71 -6.25 3.10
N ILE A 34 4.65 -5.77 2.30
CA ILE A 34 4.76 -6.06 0.87
C ILE A 34 5.97 -6.94 0.65
N GLU A 35 5.77 -8.08 0.01
CA GLU A 35 6.85 -9.03 -0.25
C GLU A 35 7.71 -8.58 -1.45
N PRO A 36 9.04 -8.74 -1.37
CA PRO A 36 9.95 -8.42 -2.45
C PRO A 36 9.81 -9.44 -3.59
N GLY A 37 8.96 -9.13 -4.56
CA GLY A 37 8.75 -9.92 -5.77
C GLY A 37 9.65 -9.49 -6.95
N ALA A 38 10.02 -10.45 -7.80
CA ALA A 38 10.68 -10.18 -9.08
C ALA A 38 9.71 -9.69 -10.18
N GLY A 39 8.40 -9.72 -9.91
CA GLY A 39 7.35 -9.36 -10.85
C GLY A 39 7.01 -7.86 -10.88
N PRO A 40 6.25 -7.42 -11.91
CA PRO A 40 5.72 -6.05 -12.00
C PRO A 40 4.63 -5.76 -10.96
N VAL A 41 4.05 -6.81 -10.39
CA VAL A 41 3.06 -6.76 -9.31
C VAL A 41 3.70 -7.41 -8.09
N LEU A 42 3.61 -6.73 -6.95
CA LEU A 42 4.02 -7.23 -5.65
C LEU A 42 2.78 -7.60 -4.86
N ALA A 43 2.82 -8.77 -4.24
CA ALA A 43 1.81 -9.17 -3.27
C ALA A 43 2.16 -8.54 -1.92
N GLY A 44 1.13 -8.08 -1.21
CA GLY A 44 1.24 -7.60 0.14
C GLY A 44 0.06 -8.07 0.98
N VAL A 45 0.24 -7.99 2.29
CA VAL A 45 -0.80 -8.19 3.28
C VAL A 45 -0.98 -6.91 4.05
N LEU A 46 -2.22 -6.49 4.27
CA LEU A 46 -2.54 -5.39 5.16
C LEU A 46 -3.41 -5.90 6.29
N ARG A 47 -3.22 -5.33 7.47
CA ARG A 47 -4.05 -5.54 8.65
C ARG A 47 -4.63 -4.19 9.05
N ALA A 48 -5.93 -4.09 9.01
CA ALA A 48 -6.69 -2.91 9.44
C ALA A 48 -7.86 -3.37 10.30
N GLU A 49 -8.69 -2.43 10.75
CA GLU A 49 -9.94 -2.79 11.42
C GLU A 49 -10.84 -3.63 10.49
N THR A 50 -11.44 -4.70 11.02
CA THR A 50 -12.23 -5.68 10.25
C THR A 50 -13.33 -5.03 9.42
N PHE A 51 -14.02 -4.01 9.95
CA PHE A 51 -15.03 -3.26 9.21
C PHE A 51 -14.44 -2.53 7.99
N THR A 52 -13.26 -1.92 8.13
CA THR A 52 -12.57 -1.25 7.02
C THR A 52 -12.10 -2.27 5.97
N MET A 53 -11.58 -3.42 6.39
CA MET A 53 -11.16 -4.49 5.46
C MET A 53 -12.35 -5.03 4.65
N LEU A 54 -13.49 -5.26 5.29
CA LEU A 54 -14.73 -5.66 4.63
C LEU A 54 -15.23 -4.59 3.63
N ALA A 55 -15.19 -3.32 4.03
CA ALA A 55 -15.57 -2.22 3.15
C ALA A 55 -14.61 -2.06 1.97
N ALA A 56 -13.31 -2.22 2.18
CA ALA A 56 -12.30 -2.15 1.11
C ALA A 56 -12.50 -3.26 0.08
N ARG A 57 -12.82 -4.48 0.53
CA ARG A 57 -13.18 -5.58 -0.37
C ARG A 57 -14.45 -5.30 -1.17
N GLY A 58 -15.48 -4.74 -0.52
CA GLY A 58 -16.74 -4.40 -1.17
C GLY A 58 -16.67 -3.17 -2.08
N THR A 59 -15.64 -2.32 -1.92
CA THR A 59 -15.55 -1.01 -2.57
C THR A 59 -14.23 -0.88 -3.31
N SER A 60 -14.17 -1.46 -4.50
CA SER A 60 -13.07 -1.19 -5.43
C SER A 60 -13.29 0.15 -6.16
N PRO A 61 -12.27 1.03 -6.28
CA PRO A 61 -10.86 0.86 -5.87
C PRO A 61 -10.55 1.23 -4.41
N ALA A 62 -9.58 0.52 -3.82
CA ALA A 62 -9.01 0.82 -2.51
C ALA A 62 -7.61 1.44 -2.64
N PHE A 63 -7.25 2.32 -1.71
CA PHE A 63 -5.97 3.02 -1.71
C PHE A 63 -5.25 2.81 -0.39
N LEU A 64 -3.99 2.39 -0.44
CA LEU A 64 -3.09 2.36 0.70
C LEU A 64 -2.31 3.67 0.74
N VAL A 65 -2.52 4.46 1.78
CA VAL A 65 -1.74 5.65 2.04
C VAL A 65 -0.55 5.25 2.91
N LEU A 66 0.66 5.37 2.37
CA LEU A 66 1.90 5.11 3.11
C LEU A 66 2.12 6.20 4.18
N GLU A 67 3.00 5.97 5.17
CA GLU A 67 3.36 7.00 6.18
C GLU A 67 3.83 8.32 5.55
N SER A 68 4.41 8.26 4.36
CA SER A 68 4.80 9.44 3.58
C SER A 68 3.61 10.29 3.10
N GLY A 69 2.37 9.92 3.42
CA GLY A 69 1.14 10.56 2.96
C GLY A 69 0.77 10.23 1.51
N ARG A 70 1.50 9.31 0.87
CA ARG A 70 1.32 8.96 -0.54
C ARG A 70 0.21 7.93 -0.72
N PRO A 71 -0.89 8.23 -1.45
CA PRO A 71 -1.90 7.25 -1.79
C PRO A 71 -1.41 6.35 -2.93
N VAL A 72 -1.41 5.04 -2.70
CA VAL A 72 -1.06 4.01 -3.65
C VAL A 72 -2.31 3.18 -3.93
N PRO A 73 -2.82 3.12 -5.17
CA PRO A 73 -3.93 2.24 -5.48
C PRO A 73 -3.49 0.78 -5.31
N ILE A 74 -4.28 0.04 -4.55
CA ILE A 74 -4.05 -1.38 -4.30
C ILE A 74 -5.26 -2.18 -4.78
N ARG A 75 -5.01 -3.39 -5.25
CA ARG A 75 -6.06 -4.32 -5.63
C ARG A 75 -6.25 -5.32 -4.51
N ILE A 76 -7.36 -5.20 -3.81
CA ILE A 76 -7.78 -6.15 -2.78
C ILE A 76 -8.10 -7.49 -3.45
N GLY A 77 -7.40 -8.54 -3.04
CA GLY A 77 -7.62 -9.90 -3.51
C GLY A 77 -8.48 -10.68 -2.51
N GLU A 78 -7.80 -11.40 -1.62
CA GLU A 78 -8.43 -12.26 -0.61
C GLU A 78 -8.45 -11.59 0.76
N LEU A 79 -9.51 -11.83 1.53
CA LEU A 79 -9.58 -11.46 2.94
C LEU A 79 -9.47 -12.74 3.76
N ASP A 80 -8.32 -12.91 4.42
CA ASP A 80 -8.14 -13.93 5.46
C ASP A 80 -8.43 -13.31 6.83
N ARG A 81 -8.90 -14.11 7.79
CA ARG A 81 -9.49 -13.71 9.10
C ARG A 81 -9.15 -12.30 9.61
N ASP A 82 -7.86 -11.98 9.72
CA ASP A 82 -7.34 -10.73 10.28
C ASP A 82 -6.39 -9.97 9.32
N CYS A 83 -6.27 -10.43 8.08
CA CYS A 83 -5.32 -9.95 7.09
C CYS A 83 -5.97 -9.89 5.71
N LEU A 84 -5.86 -8.74 5.05
CA LEU A 84 -6.32 -8.57 3.68
C LEU A 84 -5.11 -8.66 2.75
N HIS A 85 -5.17 -9.60 1.81
CA HIS A 85 -4.20 -9.75 0.75
C HIS A 85 -4.50 -8.76 -0.36
N PHE A 86 -3.46 -8.06 -0.80
CA PHE A 86 -3.57 -7.08 -1.87
C PHE A 86 -2.40 -7.20 -2.85
N ASP A 87 -2.66 -6.79 -4.07
CA ASP A 87 -1.66 -6.62 -5.11
C ASP A 87 -1.38 -5.14 -5.34
N VAL A 88 -0.12 -4.78 -5.45
CA VAL A 88 0.33 -3.42 -5.76
C VAL A 88 1.31 -3.44 -6.92
N ALA A 89 1.16 -2.54 -7.88
CA ALA A 89 2.11 -2.45 -8.97
C ALA A 89 3.43 -1.88 -8.45
N ARG A 90 4.53 -2.58 -8.70
CA ARG A 90 5.89 -2.18 -8.29
C ARG A 90 6.25 -0.78 -8.79
N ALA A 91 5.84 -0.46 -10.02
CA ALA A 91 6.06 0.85 -10.61
C ALA A 91 5.41 2.00 -9.81
N LEU A 92 4.36 1.76 -9.02
CA LEU A 92 3.76 2.77 -8.16
C LEU A 92 4.56 3.00 -6.87
N LEU A 93 5.29 1.98 -6.42
CA LEU A 93 6.19 2.09 -5.27
C LEU A 93 7.51 2.75 -5.71
N GLU A 94 8.07 2.33 -6.85
CA GLU A 94 9.35 2.84 -7.39
C GLU A 94 9.21 4.18 -8.13
N GLY A 95 8.09 4.42 -8.81
CA GLY A 95 7.83 5.63 -9.60
C GLY A 95 7.44 6.83 -8.74
N GLY A 96 8.29 7.22 -7.79
CA GLY A 96 8.15 8.39 -6.92
C GLY A 96 8.23 9.76 -7.63
N ASP A 97 7.85 9.86 -8.90
CA ASP A 97 7.74 11.13 -9.62
C ASP A 97 6.55 11.06 -10.59
N GLY A 98 5.44 11.75 -10.24
CA GLY A 98 4.22 11.68 -11.05
C GLY A 98 2.95 12.13 -10.35
N ARG A 99 2.95 13.36 -9.82
CA ARG A 99 1.79 14.28 -9.76
C ARG A 99 0.44 13.66 -9.34
N ALA A 100 0.20 13.61 -8.02
CA ALA A 100 -1.16 13.60 -7.48
C ALA A 100 -1.69 15.04 -7.45
N ASP A 101 -2.01 15.59 -8.63
CA ASP A 101 -2.76 16.85 -8.76
C ASP A 101 -4.22 16.46 -9.09
N GLY A 102 -5.14 16.74 -8.16
CA GLY A 102 -6.58 16.64 -8.42
C GLY A 102 -7.34 15.54 -7.70
N PHE A 103 -7.48 15.66 -6.37
CA PHE A 103 -8.73 15.27 -5.72
C PHE A 103 -9.46 16.58 -5.37
N GLY A 104 -10.26 17.07 -6.32
CA GLY A 104 -11.21 18.17 -6.18
C GLY A 104 -12.63 17.67 -6.29
#